data_AF-A0A2K3KDA7-F1
#
_entry.id   AF-A0A2K3KDA7-F1
#
_cell.length_a   1.000
_cell.length_b   1.000
_cell.length_c   1.000
_cell.angle_alpha   90.00
_cell.angle_beta   90.00
_cell.angle_gamma   90.00
#
_symmetry.space_group_name_H-M   'P 1'
#
loop_
_entity.id
_entity.type
_entity.pdbx_description
1 polymer ?
#
loop_
_entity_poly.entity_id
_entity_poly.type
_entity_poly.pdbx_seq_one_letter_code
_entity_poly.pdbx_strand_id
1 'polypeptide(L)'
;MFPSLVNGGIVSLRLVGHWAGYRVGDDVYVIDATGKFVMPGGIDPHTHLAMDAIGITTVDDFFSGEAAALAGGTTMHIDFVMPVNGNLTAGFEVYENKAKKSCMDYGFHVAITKWDESVSRDMEIMVKEK
;
A
#
# COMPACT_ATOMS: atom_id res chain seq x y z
N MET A 1 -26.34 -4.34 4.88
CA MET A 1 -25.09 -3.88 4.26
C MET A 1 -25.44 -2.99 3.07
N PHE A 2 -24.66 -1.94 2.83
CA PHE A 2 -25.00 -0.83 1.92
C PHE A 2 -24.40 -1.04 0.52
N PRO A 3 -25.08 -0.63 -0.56
CA PRO A 3 -24.49 -0.60 -1.88
C PRO A 3 -23.47 0.56 -1.94
N SER A 4 -22.24 0.24 -2.30
CA SER A 4 -21.22 1.22 -2.67
C SER A 4 -21.05 1.18 -4.19
N LEU A 5 -21.24 2.32 -4.85
CA LEU A 5 -20.84 2.46 -6.25
C LEU A 5 -19.37 2.89 -6.28
N VAL A 6 -18.54 2.14 -7.00
CA VAL A 6 -17.15 2.52 -7.25
C VAL A 6 -17.04 2.91 -8.71
N ASN A 7 -16.54 4.12 -8.98
CA ASN A 7 -16.30 4.61 -10.33
C ASN A 7 -14.90 5.24 -10.39
N GLY A 8 -14.05 4.77 -11.32
CA GLY A 8 -12.68 5.24 -11.45
C GLY A 8 -11.83 5.06 -10.19
N GLY A 9 -12.07 4.01 -9.40
CA GLY A 9 -11.35 3.75 -8.14
C GLY A 9 -11.88 4.52 -6.92
N ILE A 10 -12.88 5.37 -7.08
CA ILE A 10 -13.45 6.19 -6.00
C ILE A 10 -14.86 5.71 -5.66
N VAL A 11 -15.18 5.65 -4.36
CA VAL A 11 -16.56 5.44 -3.89
C VAL A 11 -17.39 6.68 -4.20
N SER A 12 -18.28 6.59 -5.20
CA SER A 12 -19.01 7.74 -5.78
C SER A 12 -20.38 8.00 -5.15
N LEU A 13 -20.97 7.01 -4.47
CA LEU A 13 -22.24 7.17 -3.77
C LEU A 13 -22.26 6.35 -2.48
N ARG A 14 -22.62 7.00 -1.37
CA ARG A 14 -22.83 6.37 -0.06
C ARG A 14 -24.30 6.52 0.34
N LEU A 15 -25.16 5.61 -0.12
CA LEU A 15 -26.53 5.53 0.41
C LEU A 15 -26.50 4.77 1.74
N VAL A 16 -26.69 5.50 2.84
CA VAL A 16 -26.90 4.91 4.17
C VAL A 16 -28.40 4.71 4.35
N GLY A 17 -28.92 3.50 4.10
CA GLY A 17 -30.36 3.22 4.21
C GLY A 17 -30.84 1.92 3.57
N HIS A 18 -32.16 1.69 3.64
CA HIS A 18 -32.83 0.47 3.15
C HIS A 18 -33.05 0.50 1.63
N TRP A 19 -32.97 -0.69 1.04
CA TRP A 19 -32.68 -0.99 -0.37
C TRP A 19 -33.91 -1.00 -1.30
N ALA A 20 -34.75 0.03 -1.28
CA ALA A 20 -35.92 0.07 -2.16
C ALA A 20 -35.69 0.96 -3.39
N GLY A 21 -35.12 0.41 -4.46
CA GLY A 21 -35.30 0.95 -5.82
C GLY A 21 -34.10 1.57 -6.55
N TYR A 22 -32.86 1.39 -6.09
CA TYR A 22 -31.70 1.87 -6.86
C TYR A 22 -31.41 0.94 -8.05
N ARG A 23 -31.41 1.50 -9.26
CA ARG A 23 -31.05 0.80 -10.49
C ARG A 23 -29.66 1.27 -10.91
N VAL A 24 -28.73 0.33 -11.06
CA VAL A 24 -27.46 0.57 -11.72
C VAL A 24 -27.61 0.33 -13.23
N GLY A 25 -26.73 0.94 -14.04
CA GLY A 25 -26.70 0.67 -15.48
C GLY A 25 -26.36 -0.79 -15.78
N ASP A 26 -26.76 -1.28 -16.95
CA ASP A 26 -26.51 -2.66 -17.38
C ASP A 26 -25.01 -2.97 -17.55
N ASP A 27 -24.17 -1.93 -17.63
CA ASP A 27 -22.71 -1.97 -17.72
C ASP A 27 -22.01 -2.06 -16.35
N VAL A 28 -22.76 -2.00 -15.25
CA VAL A 28 -22.20 -2.03 -13.89
C VAL A 28 -22.05 -3.48 -13.40
N TYR A 29 -20.82 -3.84 -12.99
CA TYR A 29 -20.58 -5.12 -12.33
C TYR A 29 -21.10 -5.10 -10.89
N VAL A 30 -22.01 -6.03 -10.56
CA VAL A 30 -22.67 -6.09 -9.25
C VAL A 30 -22.08 -7.23 -8.41
N ILE A 31 -21.66 -6.89 -7.19
CA ILE A 31 -21.22 -7.85 -6.18
C ILE A 31 -22.33 -7.97 -5.13
N ASP A 32 -22.92 -9.17 -4.98
CA ASP A 32 -23.86 -9.45 -3.88
C ASP A 32 -23.10 -9.75 -2.59
N ALA A 33 -23.28 -8.89 -1.61
CA ALA A 33 -22.68 -9.01 -0.29
C ALA A 33 -23.74 -9.19 0.81
N THR A 34 -24.91 -9.74 0.47
CA THR A 34 -25.96 -10.10 1.43
C THR A 34 -25.40 -10.96 2.56
N GLY A 35 -25.64 -10.53 3.80
CA GLY A 35 -25.18 -11.21 5.01
C GLY A 35 -23.67 -11.16 5.27
N LYS A 36 -22.90 -10.31 4.56
CA LYS A 36 -21.45 -10.11 4.79
C LYS A 36 -21.19 -8.78 5.51
N PHE A 37 -19.92 -8.38 5.61
CA PHE A 37 -19.49 -7.00 5.93
C PHE A 37 -18.76 -6.37 4.73
N VAL A 38 -19.03 -5.09 4.45
CA VAL A 38 -18.24 -4.26 3.53
C VAL A 38 -17.48 -3.29 4.42
N MET A 39 -16.16 -3.38 4.37
CA MET A 39 -15.24 -2.65 5.23
C MET A 39 -14.19 -1.97 4.35
N PRO A 40 -13.54 -0.89 4.83
CA PRO A 40 -12.28 -0.45 4.24
C PRO A 40 -11.30 -1.63 4.20
N GLY A 41 -10.46 -1.68 3.18
CA GLY A 41 -9.35 -2.63 3.18
C GLY A 41 -8.38 -2.34 4.32
N GLY A 42 -7.69 -3.39 4.78
CA GLY A 42 -6.67 -3.26 5.81
C GLY A 42 -5.50 -2.40 5.33
N ILE A 43 -4.86 -1.70 6.27
CA ILE A 43 -3.58 -1.01 6.06
C ILE A 43 -2.57 -1.65 6.99
N ASP A 44 -1.55 -2.30 6.43
CA ASP A 44 -0.44 -2.87 7.21
C ASP A 44 0.67 -1.82 7.37
N PRO A 45 0.89 -1.26 8.57
CA PRO A 45 1.86 -0.19 8.75
C PRO A 45 3.31 -0.68 8.82
N HIS A 46 3.57 -2.00 8.79
CA HIS A 46 4.90 -2.54 9.02
C HIS A 46 5.18 -3.81 8.21
N THR A 47 5.86 -3.63 7.08
CA THR A 47 6.26 -4.73 6.18
C THR A 47 7.73 -4.64 5.78
N HIS A 48 8.28 -5.75 5.27
CA HIS A 48 9.67 -5.89 4.82
C HIS A 48 9.75 -6.78 3.55
N LEU A 49 9.26 -6.27 2.42
CA LEU A 49 9.22 -6.99 1.14
C LEU A 49 10.50 -6.81 0.35
N ALA A 50 11.00 -7.90 -0.25
CA ALA A 50 12.29 -7.97 -0.94
C ALA A 50 13.45 -7.33 -0.15
N MET A 51 13.41 -7.37 1.19
CA MET A 51 14.41 -6.77 2.06
C MET A 51 15.66 -7.63 2.06
N ASP A 52 16.82 -7.00 1.87
CA ASP A 52 18.11 -7.64 2.02
C ASP A 52 18.59 -7.52 3.48
N ALA A 53 18.76 -8.64 4.17
CA ALA A 53 19.20 -8.70 5.55
C ALA A 53 20.20 -9.84 5.75
N ILE A 54 21.37 -9.55 6.32
CA ILE A 54 22.39 -10.56 6.69
C ILE A 54 22.76 -11.50 5.52
N GLY A 55 22.88 -10.95 4.30
CA GLY A 55 23.29 -11.72 3.12
C GLY A 55 22.21 -12.61 2.51
N ILE A 56 20.96 -12.51 2.98
CA ILE A 56 19.79 -13.17 2.39
C ILE A 56 18.70 -12.12 2.09
N THR A 57 17.83 -12.44 1.14
CA THR A 57 16.67 -11.61 0.78
C THR A 57 15.40 -12.29 1.27
N THR A 58 14.42 -11.53 1.74
CA THR A 58 13.09 -12.06 2.06
C THR A 58 12.46 -12.74 0.84
N VAL A 59 11.70 -13.82 1.07
CA VAL A 59 11.15 -14.65 -0.01
C VAL A 59 10.07 -13.92 -0.77
N ASP A 60 9.21 -13.18 -0.05
CA ASP A 60 8.18 -12.36 -0.68
C ASP A 60 8.80 -11.08 -1.23
N ASP A 61 8.66 -10.89 -2.54
CA ASP A 61 8.87 -9.62 -3.20
C ASP A 61 7.60 -8.74 -3.15
N PHE A 62 7.67 -7.53 -3.70
CA PHE A 62 6.51 -6.62 -3.70
C PHE A 62 5.28 -7.24 -4.36
N PHE A 63 5.42 -7.98 -5.46
CA PHE A 63 4.25 -8.62 -6.09
C PHE A 63 3.67 -9.75 -5.22
N SER A 64 4.52 -10.70 -4.80
CA SER A 64 4.08 -11.90 -4.09
C SER A 64 3.54 -11.58 -2.68
N GLY A 65 4.22 -10.69 -1.95
CA GLY A 65 3.77 -10.23 -0.64
C GLY A 65 2.46 -9.44 -0.70
N GLU A 66 2.31 -8.55 -1.68
CA GLU A 66 1.07 -7.79 -1.85
C GLU A 66 -0.09 -8.65 -2.35
N ALA A 67 0.16 -9.62 -3.22
CA ALA A 67 -0.85 -10.59 -3.64
C ALA A 67 -1.38 -11.39 -2.43
N ALA A 68 -0.50 -11.78 -1.50
CA ALA A 68 -0.88 -12.41 -0.26
C ALA A 68 -1.69 -11.46 0.66
N ALA A 69 -1.28 -10.19 0.75
CA ALA A 69 -1.98 -9.17 1.53
C ALA A 69 -3.41 -8.93 1.01
N LEU A 70 -3.57 -8.76 -0.32
CA LEU A 70 -4.87 -8.60 -0.98
C LEU A 70 -5.78 -9.81 -0.76
N ALA A 71 -5.23 -11.03 -0.85
CA ALA A 71 -5.98 -12.25 -0.55
C ALA A 71 -6.44 -12.31 0.92
N GLY A 72 -5.71 -11.66 1.83
CA GLY A 72 -6.05 -11.50 3.25
C GLY A 72 -6.98 -10.32 3.56
N GLY A 73 -7.29 -9.47 2.59
CA GLY A 73 -8.13 -8.26 2.78
C GLY A 73 -7.38 -6.99 3.18
N THR A 74 -6.05 -6.99 3.13
CA THR A 74 -5.20 -5.79 3.24
C THR A 74 -5.02 -5.19 1.85
N THR A 75 -5.25 -3.88 1.71
CA THR A 75 -5.22 -3.18 0.42
C THR A 75 -4.13 -2.12 0.33
N MET A 76 -3.38 -1.91 1.41
CA MET A 76 -2.23 -1.01 1.43
C MET A 76 -1.21 -1.49 2.46
N HIS A 77 0.07 -1.29 2.18
CA HIS A 77 1.13 -1.47 3.17
C HIS A 77 2.08 -0.28 3.25
N ILE A 78 2.81 -0.19 4.35
CA ILE A 78 3.94 0.71 4.50
C ILE A 78 5.20 -0.14 4.76
N ASP A 79 6.14 -0.09 3.83
CA ASP A 79 7.38 -0.87 3.88
C ASP A 79 8.54 -0.03 4.45
N PHE A 80 9.63 -0.69 4.86
CA PHE A 80 10.79 -0.02 5.46
C PHE A 80 11.96 0.02 4.50
N VAL A 81 12.28 1.23 4.03
CA VAL A 81 13.48 1.50 3.26
C VAL A 81 14.72 1.38 4.13
N MET A 82 15.63 0.51 3.72
CA MET A 82 16.96 0.38 4.32
C MET A 82 17.98 1.25 3.56
N PRO A 83 18.73 2.14 4.25
CA PRO A 83 19.66 3.04 3.59
C PRO A 83 20.90 2.30 3.06
N VAL A 84 21.43 2.76 1.91
CA VAL A 84 22.65 2.21 1.32
C VAL A 84 23.85 2.95 1.88
N ASN A 85 24.69 2.27 2.66
CA ASN A 85 25.84 2.88 3.36
C ASN A 85 25.45 4.14 4.18
N GLY A 86 24.21 4.16 4.68
CA GLY A 86 23.64 5.27 5.44
C GLY A 86 23.18 6.47 4.61
N ASN A 87 23.15 6.38 3.27
CA ASN A 87 22.50 7.35 2.39
C ASN A 87 21.02 6.98 2.24
N LEU A 88 20.11 7.90 2.60
CA LEU A 88 18.68 7.61 2.63
C LEU A 88 18.08 7.64 1.22
N THR A 89 18.47 8.63 0.41
CA THR A 89 17.99 8.80 -0.97
C THR A 89 18.33 7.58 -1.83
N ALA A 90 19.56 7.08 -1.72
CA ALA A 90 20.00 5.88 -2.43
C ALA A 90 19.24 4.63 -1.97
N GLY A 91 18.93 4.52 -0.67
CA GLY A 91 18.04 3.46 -0.17
C GLY A 91 16.65 3.56 -0.77
N PHE A 92 16.08 4.76 -0.80
CA PHE A 92 14.75 5.01 -1.35
C PHE A 92 14.68 4.63 -2.83
N GLU A 93 15.65 5.04 -3.64
CA GLU A 93 15.72 4.68 -5.07
C GLU A 93 15.81 3.16 -5.28
N VAL A 94 16.52 2.43 -4.42
CA VAL A 94 16.55 0.96 -4.47
C VAL A 94 15.16 0.38 -4.24
N TYR A 95 14.44 0.87 -3.23
CA TYR A 95 13.11 0.39 -2.88
C TYR A 95 12.05 0.81 -3.91
N GLU A 96 12.11 2.01 -4.48
CA GLU A 96 11.28 2.40 -5.62
C GLU A 96 11.46 1.43 -6.80
N ASN A 97 12.70 1.01 -7.07
CA ASN A 97 12.95 0.02 -8.12
C ASN A 97 12.38 -1.36 -7.78
N LYS A 98 12.44 -1.81 -6.52
CA LYS A 98 11.83 -3.07 -6.06
C LYS A 98 10.30 -3.02 -6.18
N ALA A 99 9.69 -1.90 -5.80
CA ALA A 99 8.25 -1.66 -5.82
C ALA A 99 7.64 -1.45 -7.22
N LYS A 100 8.46 -1.42 -8.30
CA LYS A 100 7.93 -1.48 -9.68
C LYS A 100 7.08 -2.73 -9.98
N LYS A 101 7.17 -3.74 -9.13
CA LYS A 101 6.37 -4.98 -9.20
C LYS A 101 5.07 -4.92 -8.40
N SER A 102 4.79 -3.84 -7.68
CA SER A 102 3.61 -3.71 -6.83
C SER A 102 2.30 -3.86 -7.62
N CYS A 103 1.32 -4.49 -6.97
CA CYS A 103 -0.06 -4.69 -7.40
C CYS A 103 -1.09 -4.06 -6.43
N MET A 104 -0.66 -3.42 -5.33
CA MET A 104 -1.51 -2.61 -4.46
C MET A 104 -0.85 -1.26 -4.11
N ASP A 105 -1.64 -0.36 -3.50
CA ASP A 105 -1.12 0.92 -3.02
C ASP A 105 -0.10 0.70 -1.87
N TYR A 106 0.93 1.52 -1.81
CA TYR A 106 1.97 1.41 -0.78
C TYR A 106 2.55 2.75 -0.38
N GLY A 107 3.27 2.76 0.74
CA GLY A 107 4.11 3.87 1.18
C GLY A 107 5.42 3.37 1.78
N PHE A 108 6.30 4.30 2.16
CA PHE A 108 7.59 3.97 2.76
C PHE A 108 7.83 4.70 4.07
N HIS A 109 8.27 3.95 5.07
CA HIS A 109 9.12 4.46 6.14
C HIS A 109 10.57 4.45 5.67
N VAL A 110 11.41 5.32 6.23
CA VAL A 110 12.85 5.34 5.95
C VAL A 110 13.64 5.14 7.24
N ALA A 111 14.43 4.07 7.32
CA ALA A 111 15.19 3.74 8.50
C ALA A 111 16.42 4.67 8.67
N ILE A 112 16.56 5.27 9.86
CA ILE A 112 17.74 6.06 10.25
C ILE A 112 18.68 5.15 11.05
N THR A 113 19.71 4.61 10.40
CA THR A 113 20.64 3.64 11.01
C THR A 113 21.96 4.26 11.48
N LYS A 114 22.21 5.52 11.15
CA LYS A 114 23.33 6.35 11.62
C LYS A 114 22.89 7.81 11.67
N TRP A 115 23.74 8.67 12.24
CA TRP A 115 23.50 10.10 12.29
C TRP A 115 24.73 10.91 11.88
N ASP A 116 24.53 11.83 10.93
CA ASP A 116 25.46 12.89 10.54
C ASP A 116 24.67 14.02 9.83
N GLU A 117 25.33 15.13 9.48
CA GLU A 117 24.67 16.26 8.81
C GLU A 117 24.08 15.90 7.44
N SER A 118 24.64 14.88 6.76
CA SER A 118 24.12 14.42 5.48
C SER A 118 22.78 13.71 5.65
N VAL A 119 22.64 12.87 6.70
CA VAL A 119 21.37 12.23 7.05
C VAL A 119 20.30 13.28 7.39
N SER A 120 20.65 14.32 8.15
CA SER A 120 19.71 15.39 8.46
C SER A 120 19.20 16.10 7.20
N ARG A 121 20.07 16.33 6.20
CA ARG A 121 19.68 16.92 4.91
C ARG A 121 18.84 15.96 4.08
N ASP A 122 19.23 14.69 4.02
CA ASP A 122 18.47 13.65 3.31
C ASP A 122 17.04 13.54 3.86
N MET A 123 16.85 13.59 5.19
CA MET A 123 15.51 13.57 5.79
C MET A 123 14.63 14.73 5.32
N GLU A 124 15.19 15.93 5.18
CA GLU A 124 14.45 17.08 4.64
C GLU A 124 14.00 16.83 3.19
N ILE A 125 14.88 16.27 2.37
CA ILE A 125 14.57 15.88 0.99
C ILE A 125 13.46 14.82 0.98
N MET A 126 13.58 13.77 1.80
CA MET A 126 12.59 12.68 1.87
C MET A 126 11.18 13.19 2.23
N VAL A 127 11.06 14.21 3.07
CA VAL A 127 9.75 14.73 3.49
C VAL A 127 9.16 15.72 2.48
N LYS A 128 10.00 16.46 1.75
CA LYS A 128 9.55 17.55 0.88
C LYS A 128 9.41 17.16 -0.59
N GLU A 129 10.23 16.23 -1.07
CA GLU A 129 10.43 16.00 -2.51
C GLU A 129 10.11 14.57 -2.96
N LYS A 130 9.96 13.64 -2.01
CA LYS A 130 9.62 12.23 -2.26
C LYS A 130 8.25 11.93 -1.69
#